data_AF-A0A6N0JUR1-F1
#
_entry.id   AF-A0A6N0JUR1-F1
#
_cell.length_a   1.000
_cell.length_b   1.000
_cell.length_c   1.000
_cell.angle_alpha   90.00
_cell.angle_beta   90.00
_cell.angle_gamma   90.00
#
_symmetry.space_group_name_H-M   'P 1'
#
loop_
_entity.id
_entity.type
_entity.pdbx_description
1 polymer ?
#
loop_
_entity_poly.entity_id
_entity_poly.type
_entity_poly.pdbx_seq_one_letter_code
_entity_poly.pdbx_strand_id
1 'polypeptide(L)'
;MSKLPPGLKMRGGVWHLRIGIPDNTRDTYPPTRSGKPASDACRGSLGTRDRAVAVVLAHAKIAEVRKELADRLAFKQAKVAPPIVPMITPELVAFINASVAWADLGNR
;
A
#
# COMPACT_ATOMS: atom_id res chain seq x y z
N MET A 1 -25.75 21.45 4.56
CA MET A 1 -24.78 21.12 5.63
C MET A 1 -23.49 20.66 4.99
N SER A 2 -22.33 21.23 5.33
CA SER A 2 -21.04 20.73 4.83
C SER A 2 -20.79 19.30 5.33
N LYS A 3 -20.45 18.38 4.43
CA LYS A 3 -20.17 16.98 4.78
C LYS A 3 -18.90 16.91 5.65
N LEU A 4 -18.94 16.12 6.73
CA LEU A 4 -17.76 15.93 7.57
C LEU A 4 -16.68 15.13 6.81
N PRO A 5 -15.39 15.41 7.07
CA PRO A 5 -14.29 14.59 6.61
C PRO A 5 -14.47 13.10 6.98
N PRO A 6 -14.01 12.17 6.14
CA PRO A 6 -14.08 10.74 6.42
C PRO A 6 -13.44 10.40 7.77
N GLY A 7 -14.16 9.62 8.58
CA GLY A 7 -13.67 9.16 9.87
C GLY A 7 -13.64 10.21 10.99
N LEU A 8 -14.06 11.46 10.71
CA LEU A 8 -14.26 12.49 11.71
C LEU A 8 -15.60 12.29 12.42
N LYS A 9 -15.58 12.18 13.75
CA LYS A 9 -16.79 12.03 14.57
C LYS A 9 -16.63 12.68 15.94
N MET A 10 -17.73 13.16 16.52
CA MET A 10 -17.73 13.68 17.88
C MET A 10 -17.94 12.53 18.90
N ARG A 11 -17.19 12.52 20.00
CA ARG A 11 -17.34 11.57 21.10
C ARG A 11 -17.14 12.32 22.42
N GLY A 12 -18.11 12.26 23.33
CA GLY A 12 -18.01 12.94 24.63
C GLY A 12 -17.77 14.44 24.53
N GLY A 13 -18.29 15.09 23.48
CA GLY A 13 -18.12 16.52 23.23
C GLY A 13 -16.78 16.94 22.59
N VAL A 14 -15.89 15.99 22.28
CA VAL A 14 -14.61 16.25 21.60
C VAL A 14 -14.59 15.57 20.24
N TRP A 15 -13.97 16.19 19.25
CA TRP A 15 -13.82 15.61 17.92
C TRP A 15 -12.69 14.59 17.88
N HIS A 16 -12.96 13.45 17.26
CA HIS A 16 -12.02 12.35 17.05
C HIS A 16 -11.90 12.01 15.58
N LEU A 17 -10.69 11.67 15.17
CA LEU A 17 -10.38 11.22 13.82
C LEU A 17 -9.94 9.76 13.83
N ARG A 18 -10.45 9.00 12.86
CA ARG A 18 -10.01 7.63 12.58
C ARG A 18 -9.72 7.48 11.09
N ILE A 19 -8.51 7.09 10.75
CA ILE A 19 -8.07 6.81 9.38
C ILE A 19 -7.56 5.36 9.35
N GLY A 20 -8.23 4.52 8.56
CA GLY A 20 -7.84 3.12 8.38
C GLY A 20 -6.64 2.96 7.45
N ILE A 21 -5.89 1.87 7.62
CA ILE A 21 -4.84 1.46 6.68
C ILE A 21 -5.46 0.57 5.59
N PRO A 22 -5.28 0.89 4.30
CA PRO A 22 -5.66 0.00 3.19
C PRO A 22 -4.93 -1.35 3.26
N ASP A 23 -5.62 -2.45 2.95
CA ASP A 23 -5.07 -3.80 3.12
C ASP A 23 -3.78 -4.04 2.32
N ASN A 24 -3.65 -3.45 1.14
CA ASN A 24 -2.46 -3.54 0.27
C ASN A 24 -1.20 -2.87 0.85
N THR A 25 -1.34 -2.02 1.86
CA THR A 25 -0.24 -1.31 2.55
C THR A 25 -0.07 -1.74 4.00
N ARG A 26 -0.98 -2.56 4.53
CA ARG A 26 -0.99 -2.96 5.95
C ARG A 26 0.29 -3.66 6.37
N ASP A 27 0.90 -4.42 5.48
CA ASP A 27 2.18 -5.10 5.67
C ASP A 27 3.37 -4.15 5.83
N THR A 28 3.25 -2.91 5.37
CA THR A 28 4.31 -1.91 5.51
C THR A 28 4.30 -1.23 6.88
N TYR A 29 3.19 -1.30 7.63
CA TYR A 29 3.08 -0.68 8.95
C TYR A 29 3.70 -1.57 10.04
N PRO A 30 4.37 -0.97 11.03
CA PRO A 30 4.88 -1.74 12.16
C PRO A 30 3.72 -2.43 12.89
N PRO A 31 3.92 -3.64 13.41
CA PRO A 31 2.93 -4.29 14.24
C PRO A 31 2.65 -3.46 15.49
N THR A 32 1.43 -3.58 16.01
CA THR A 32 1.06 -3.00 17.29
C THR A 32 1.88 -3.60 18.43
N ARG A 33 1.84 -2.98 19.62
CA ARG A 33 2.47 -3.52 20.84
C ARG A 33 2.07 -4.97 21.16
N SER A 34 0.89 -5.40 20.69
CA SER A 34 0.38 -6.76 20.85
C SER A 34 0.88 -7.75 19.78
N GLY A 35 1.75 -7.32 18.86
CA GLY A 35 2.22 -8.11 17.72
C GLY A 35 1.25 -8.18 16.54
N LYS A 36 0.02 -7.68 16.69
CA LYS A 36 -1.01 -7.70 15.63
C LYS A 36 -0.75 -6.62 14.57
N PRO A 37 -1.12 -6.85 13.30
CA PRO A 37 -1.06 -5.84 12.24
C PRO A 37 -1.84 -4.58 12.62
N ALA A 38 -1.30 -3.40 12.28
CA ALA A 38 -2.00 -2.15 12.50
C ALA A 38 -3.23 -2.05 11.57
N SER A 39 -4.38 -1.67 12.14
CA SER A 39 -5.62 -1.44 11.37
C SER A 39 -5.86 0.02 11.01
N ASP A 40 -5.32 0.93 11.83
CA ASP A 40 -5.55 2.36 11.74
C ASP A 40 -4.21 3.09 11.61
N ALA A 41 -4.09 3.96 10.61
CA ALA A 41 -2.93 4.84 10.42
C ALA A 41 -2.98 6.01 11.39
N CYS A 42 -4.20 6.45 11.72
CA CYS A 42 -4.44 7.46 12.74
C CYS A 42 -5.71 7.12 13.52
N ARG A 43 -5.62 7.17 14.85
CA ARG A 43 -6.78 7.04 15.74
C ARG A 43 -6.56 7.91 16.96
N GLY A 44 -7.31 9.00 17.09
CA GLY A 44 -7.07 9.95 18.18
C GLY A 44 -8.13 11.01 18.36
N SER A 45 -8.04 11.72 19.47
CA SER A 45 -8.74 12.98 19.70
C SER A 45 -8.03 14.10 18.93
N LEU A 46 -8.81 15.03 18.38
CA LEU A 46 -8.31 16.29 17.82
C LEU A 46 -8.23 17.40 18.89
N GLY A 47 -8.61 17.10 20.13
CA GLY A 47 -8.48 18.03 21.27
C GLY A 47 -9.42 19.24 21.25
N THR A 48 -10.36 19.30 20.31
CA THR A 48 -11.27 20.43 20.15
C THR A 48 -12.74 20.01 20.22
N ARG A 49 -13.58 20.92 20.71
CA ARG A 49 -15.05 20.83 20.63
C ARG A 49 -15.60 21.59 19.42
N ASP A 50 -14.83 22.52 18.87
CA ASP A 50 -15.22 23.34 17.72
C ASP A 50 -15.19 22.51 16.44
N ARG A 51 -16.33 22.48 15.74
CA ARG A 51 -16.51 21.78 14.47
C ARG A 51 -15.63 22.34 13.36
N ALA A 52 -15.50 23.66 13.24
CA ALA A 52 -14.73 24.27 12.16
C ALA A 52 -13.25 23.93 12.30
N VAL A 53 -12.71 24.09 13.52
CA VAL A 53 -11.34 23.70 13.85
C VAL A 53 -11.12 22.20 13.63
N ALA A 54 -12.06 21.36 14.06
CA ALA A 54 -11.96 19.91 13.86
C ALA A 54 -11.91 19.52 12.38
N VAL A 55 -12.68 20.19 11.53
CA VAL A 55 -12.68 19.93 10.08
C VAL A 55 -11.32 20.28 9.46
N VAL A 56 -10.74 21.44 9.82
CA VAL A 56 -9.42 21.85 9.33
C VAL A 56 -8.34 20.87 9.77
N LEU A 57 -8.30 20.53 11.07
CA LEU A 57 -7.34 19.58 11.62
C LEU A 57 -7.49 18.19 10.99
N ALA A 58 -8.73 17.74 10.77
CA ALA A 58 -8.98 16.47 10.12
C ALA A 58 -8.46 16.45 8.68
N HIS A 59 -8.71 17.50 7.90
CA HIS A 59 -8.19 17.60 6.53
C HIS A 59 -6.66 17.60 6.49
N ALA A 60 -6.01 18.36 7.37
CA ALA A 60 -4.55 18.38 7.49
C ALA A 60 -4.00 16.98 7.79
N LYS A 61 -4.61 16.26 8.75
CA LYS A 61 -4.16 14.92 9.13
C LYS A 61 -4.44 13.88 8.05
N ILE A 62 -5.55 13.99 7.33
CA ILE A 62 -5.85 13.13 6.19
C ILE A 62 -4.83 13.33 5.07
N ALA A 63 -4.44 14.57 4.78
CA ALA A 63 -3.42 14.86 3.76
C ALA A 63 -2.06 14.28 4.14
N GLU A 64 -1.65 14.44 5.41
CA GLU A 64 -0.41 13.85 5.95
C GLU A 64 -0.39 12.32 5.80
N VAL A 65 -1.46 11.64 6.24
CA VAL A 65 -1.55 10.17 6.15
C VAL A 65 -1.60 9.69 4.70
N ARG A 66 -2.25 10.44 3.80
CA ARG A 66 -2.27 10.10 2.37
C ARG A 66 -0.88 10.17 1.76
N LYS A 67 -0.09 11.17 2.12
CA LYS A 67 1.30 11.29 1.68
C LYS A 67 2.13 10.11 2.19
N GLU A 68 2.03 9.78 3.48
CA GLU A 68 2.74 8.64 4.08
C GLU A 68 2.38 7.32 3.38
N LEU A 69 1.09 7.08 3.09
CA LEU A 69 0.63 5.89 2.37
C LEU A 69 1.20 5.81 0.95
N ALA A 70 1.27 6.94 0.25
CA ALA A 70 1.87 7.01 -1.09
C ALA A 70 3.36 6.69 -1.06
N ASP A 71 4.09 7.24 -0.09
CA ASP A 71 5.53 6.99 0.08
C ASP A 71 5.81 5.51 0.40
N ARG A 72 4.98 4.89 1.26
CA ARG A 72 5.06 3.46 1.58
C ARG A 72 4.77 2.58 0.37
N LEU A 73 3.77 2.94 -0.45
CA LEU A 73 3.46 2.24 -1.69
C LEU A 73 4.60 2.33 -2.70
N ALA A 74 5.17 3.53 -2.88
CA ALA A 74 6.30 3.74 -3.78
C ALA A 74 7.52 2.90 -3.36
N PHE A 75 7.82 2.86 -2.06
CA PHE A 75 8.89 2.02 -1.51
C PHE A 75 8.63 0.53 -1.73
N LYS A 76 7.37 0.08 -1.56
CA LYS A 76 6.98 -1.32 -1.83
C LYS A 76 7.13 -1.68 -3.30
N GLN A 77 6.70 -0.80 -4.21
CA GLN A 77 6.84 -0.99 -5.66
C GLN A 77 8.32 -1.02 -6.10
N ALA A 78 9.16 -0.15 -5.55
CA ALA A 78 10.59 -0.12 -5.84
C ALA A 78 11.33 -1.42 -5.42
N LYS A 79 10.81 -2.13 -4.40
CA LYS A 79 11.36 -3.42 -3.96
C LYS A 79 10.90 -4.62 -4.80
N VAL A 80 9.82 -4.48 -5.56
CA VAL A 80 9.44 -5.52 -6.51
C VAL A 80 10.46 -5.48 -7.63
N ALA A 81 11.37 -6.47 -7.64
CA ALA A 81 12.31 -6.62 -8.73
C ALA A 81 11.55 -6.59 -10.07
N PRO A 82 12.08 -5.91 -11.11
CA PRO A 82 11.44 -5.95 -12.41
C PRO A 82 11.27 -7.41 -12.82
N PRO A 83 10.16 -7.77 -13.50
CA PRO A 83 10.02 -9.11 -14.03
C PRO A 83 11.27 -9.40 -14.85
N ILE A 84 11.98 -10.47 -14.52
CA ILE A 84 13.04 -11.00 -15.36
C ILE A 84 12.32 -11.42 -16.64
N VAL A 85 12.30 -10.53 -17.64
CA VAL A 85 11.89 -10.91 -18.98
C VAL A 85 13.01 -11.83 -19.47
N PRO A 86 12.76 -13.13 -19.69
CA PRO A 86 13.77 -13.96 -20.32
C PRO A 86 14.00 -13.34 -21.70
N MET A 87 15.16 -12.73 -21.88
CA MET A 87 15.60 -12.28 -23.18
C MET A 87 15.84 -13.55 -23.98
N ILE A 88 14.86 -13.95 -24.79
CA ILE A 88 15.02 -15.06 -25.74
C ILE A 88 16.06 -14.58 -26.74
N THR A 89 17.33 -14.94 -26.50
CA THR A 89 18.40 -14.62 -27.43
C THR A 89 18.29 -15.53 -28.65
N PRO A 90 18.72 -15.06 -29.83
CA PRO A 90 18.79 -15.91 -31.03
C PRO A 90 19.59 -17.20 -30.79
N GLU A 91 20.62 -17.14 -29.93
CA GLU A 91 21.43 -18.29 -29.54
C GLU A 91 20.64 -19.35 -28.76
N LEU A 92 19.76 -18.92 -27.85
CA LEU A 92 18.90 -19.83 -27.09
C LEU A 92 17.87 -20.50 -28.00
N VAL A 93 17.31 -19.77 -28.98
CA VAL A 93 16.41 -20.33 -30.00
C VAL A 93 17.14 -21.34 -30.87
N ALA A 94 18.36 -21.03 -31.31
CA ALA A 94 19.19 -21.94 -32.09
C ALA A 94 19.52 -23.23 -31.31
N PHE A 95 19.86 -23.10 -30.02
CA PHE A 95 20.14 -24.23 -29.15
C PHE A 95 18.90 -25.14 -28.95
N ILE A 96 17.73 -24.55 -28.72
CA ILE A 96 16.47 -25.30 -28.58
C ILE A 96 16.14 -26.03 -29.88
N ASN A 97 16.21 -25.35 -31.03
CA ASN A 97 15.94 -25.95 -32.34
C ASN A 97 16.92 -27.09 -32.68
N ALA A 98 18.20 -26.92 -32.35
CA ALA A 98 19.18 -27.98 -32.50
C ALA A 98 18.82 -29.18 -31.63
N SER A 99 18.51 -28.95 -30.34
CA SER A 99 18.18 -30.02 -29.39
C SER A 99 16.93 -30.82 -29.78
N VAL A 100 15.92 -30.15 -30.34
CA VAL A 100 14.72 -30.81 -30.89
C VAL A 100 15.06 -31.66 -32.12
N ALA A 101 15.91 -31.16 -33.02
CA ALA A 101 16.34 -31.92 -34.20
C ALA A 101 17.14 -33.18 -33.84
N TRP A 102 17.98 -33.13 -32.79
CA TRP A 102 18.68 -34.30 -32.27
C TRP A 102 17.72 -35.32 -31.63
N ALA A 103 16.68 -34.85 -30.92
CA ALA A 103 15.68 -35.73 -30.30
C ALA A 103 14.83 -36.47 -31.34
N ASP A 104 14.49 -35.84 -32.46
CA ASP A 104 13.75 -36.48 -33.57
C ASP A 104 14.57 -37.53 -34.33
N LEU A 105 15.91 -37.41 -34.35
CA LEU A 105 16.81 -38.37 -34.98
C LEU A 105 17.09 -39.62 -34.12
N GLY A 106 16.97 -39.50 -32.79
CA GLY A 106 17.18 -40.61 -31.86
C GLY A 106 15.95 -41.51 -31.63
N ASN A 107 14.80 -41.17 -32.22
CA ASN A 107 13.52 -41.86 -32.02
C ASN A 107 13.00 -42.54 -33.31
N ARG A 108 13.90 -42.89 -34.24
CA ARG A 108 13.63 -43.69 -35.45
C ARG A 108 14.31 -45.05 -35.39
#